data_AF-A0A1G9FYN3-F1
#
_entry.id   AF-A0A1G9FYN3-F1
#
_cell.length_a   1.000
_cell.length_b   1.000
_cell.length_c   1.000
_cell.angle_alpha   90.00
_cell.angle_beta   90.00
_cell.angle_gamma   90.00
#
_symmetry.space_group_name_H-M   'P 1'
#
loop_
_entity.id
_entity.type
_entity.pdbx_description
1 polymer ?
#
loop_
_entity_poly.entity_id
_entity_poly.type
_entity_poly.pdbx_seq_one_letter_code
_entity_poly.pdbx_strand_id
1 'polypeptide(L)'
;MTNIVKKASCNRSAGVIQFLCKDNACEPLPQDYSDPLALLGDIKILNLDTTQKKELREILNKEVTTNGAKDVWDNRTFRKNLILSFGKVV
;
A
#
# COMPACT_ATOMS: atom_id res chain seq x y z
N MET A 1 -0.46 13.43 10.86
CA MET A 1 -0.38 11.95 10.80
C MET A 1 -1.03 11.52 9.48
N THR A 2 -0.30 10.86 8.58
CA THR A 2 -0.80 10.49 7.23
C THR A 2 -2.10 9.69 7.34
N ASN A 3 -3.08 9.98 6.47
CA ASN A 3 -4.40 9.33 6.48
C ASN A 3 -4.31 7.79 6.50
N ILE A 4 -3.28 7.23 5.85
CA ILE A 4 -3.02 5.79 5.76
C ILE A 4 -2.69 5.18 7.14
N VAL A 5 -1.91 5.88 7.98
CA VAL A 5 -1.58 5.40 9.35
C VAL A 5 -2.83 5.35 10.20
N LYS A 6 -3.65 6.40 10.17
CA LYS A 6 -4.91 6.46 10.91
C LYS A 6 -5.82 5.30 10.49
N LYS A 7 -5.95 5.06 9.18
CA LYS A 7 -6.75 3.97 8.60
C LYS A 7 -6.26 2.59 9.04
N ALA A 8 -4.94 2.39 9.10
CA ALA A 8 -4.34 1.17 9.64
C ALA A 8 -4.62 0.96 11.14
N SER A 9 -4.57 2.05 11.92
CA SER A 9 -4.68 2.02 13.37
C SER A 9 -6.11 2.08 13.91
N CYS A 10 -7.15 2.23 13.08
CA CYS A 10 -8.54 2.52 13.52
C CYS A 10 -9.12 1.59 14.61
N ASN A 11 -8.56 0.40 14.86
CA ASN A 11 -9.02 -0.52 15.92
C ASN A 11 -8.01 -0.74 17.07
N ARG A 12 -6.86 -0.06 17.09
CA ARG A 12 -5.90 -0.14 18.19
C ARG A 12 -5.31 1.24 18.47
N SER A 13 -5.53 1.73 19.69
CA SER A 13 -4.97 2.98 20.21
C SER A 13 -3.44 2.98 20.29
N ALA A 14 -2.79 1.82 20.17
CA ALA A 14 -1.34 1.64 20.08
C ALA A 14 -0.97 0.46 19.15
N GLY A 15 0.10 0.60 18.37
CA GLY A 15 0.63 -0.45 17.51
C GLY A 15 2.08 -0.16 17.08
N VAL A 16 2.84 -1.21 16.81
CA VAL A 16 4.23 -1.13 16.34
C VAL A 16 4.23 -1.28 14.82
N ILE A 17 4.83 -0.32 14.11
CA ILE A 17 5.09 -0.44 12.68
C ILE A 17 6.45 -1.10 12.51
N GLN A 18 6.47 -2.30 11.92
CA GLN A 18 7.67 -3.00 11.51
C GLN A 18 7.97 -2.69 10.04
N PHE A 19 9.19 -2.23 9.78
CA PHE A 19 9.68 -1.95 8.43
C PHE A 19 10.43 -3.16 7.89
N LEU A 20 9.70 -4.07 7.25
CA LEU A 20 10.21 -5.30 6.64
C LEU A 20 10.53 -5.10 5.15
N CYS A 21 9.73 -4.29 4.46
CA CYS A 21 9.96 -3.89 3.08
C CYS A 21 10.91 -2.69 3.05
N LYS A 22 11.99 -2.81 2.28
CA LYS A 22 12.89 -1.70 1.96
C LYS A 22 12.47 -1.07 0.65
N ASP A 23 12.55 0.25 0.60
CA ASP A 23 12.27 0.96 -0.65
C ASP A 23 13.46 0.76 -1.59
N ASN A 24 13.17 0.38 -2.82
CA ASN A 24 14.19 0.35 -3.85
C ASN A 24 14.11 1.66 -4.63
N ALA A 25 14.98 2.61 -4.29
CA ALA A 25 15.03 3.92 -4.92
C ALA A 25 15.33 3.86 -6.44
N CYS A 26 15.85 2.74 -6.93
CA CYS A 26 16.12 2.51 -8.35
C CYS A 26 14.96 1.82 -9.10
N GLU A 27 13.88 1.44 -8.42
CA GLU A 27 12.73 0.81 -9.06
C GLU A 27 11.92 1.88 -9.82
N PRO A 28 11.78 1.77 -11.15
CA PRO A 28 11.03 2.75 -11.92
C PRO A 28 9.54 2.62 -11.65
N LEU A 29 8.83 3.76 -11.66
CA LEU A 29 7.37 3.77 -11.75
C LEU A 29 6.94 2.92 -12.96
N PRO A 30 6.01 1.96 -12.80
CA PRO A 30 5.55 1.13 -13.90
C PRO A 30 4.88 1.98 -14.99
N GLN A 31 5.18 1.67 -16.25
CA GLN A 31 4.59 2.35 -17.42
C GLN A 31 3.14 1.94 -17.66
N ASP A 32 2.76 0.71 -17.25
CA ASP A 32 1.39 0.22 -17.27
C ASP A 32 0.93 -0.06 -15.84
N TYR A 33 -0.15 0.60 -15.45
CA TYR A 33 -0.83 0.46 -14.16
C TYR A 33 -2.34 0.28 -14.33
N SER A 34 -2.75 -0.36 -15.44
CA SER A 34 -4.14 -0.77 -15.68
C SER A 34 -4.71 -1.64 -14.54
N ASP A 35 -3.88 -2.51 -13.95
CA ASP A 35 -4.11 -3.02 -12.59
C ASP A 35 -3.39 -2.10 -11.58
N PRO A 36 -4.11 -1.38 -10.70
CA PRO A 36 -3.49 -0.45 -9.75
C PRO A 36 -2.56 -1.15 -8.75
N LEU A 37 -2.65 -2.48 -8.57
CA LEU A 37 -1.69 -3.22 -7.75
C LEU A 37 -0.26 -3.15 -8.30
N ALA A 38 -0.07 -2.88 -9.60
CA ALA A 38 1.25 -2.68 -10.19
C ALA A 38 2.00 -1.53 -9.50
N LEU A 39 1.29 -0.52 -9.00
CA LEU A 39 1.87 0.61 -8.27
C LEU A 39 2.44 0.24 -6.90
N LEU A 40 2.21 -0.99 -6.43
CA LEU A 40 2.83 -1.49 -5.20
C LEU A 40 4.13 -2.27 -5.44
N GLY A 41 4.48 -2.52 -6.70
CA GLY A 41 5.60 -3.40 -7.08
C GLY A 41 5.35 -4.83 -6.62
N ASP A 42 6.39 -5.52 -6.14
CA ASP A 42 6.22 -6.86 -5.58
C ASP A 42 5.45 -6.81 -4.24
N ILE A 43 4.31 -7.51 -4.21
CA ILE A 43 3.41 -7.65 -3.07
C ILE A 43 3.30 -9.09 -2.54
N LYS A 44 4.10 -10.04 -3.05
CA LYS A 44 4.05 -11.45 -2.62
C LYS A 44 4.23 -11.61 -1.11
N ILE A 45 5.12 -10.80 -0.52
CA ILE A 45 5.38 -10.79 0.92
C ILE A 45 4.15 -10.44 1.76
N LEU A 46 3.18 -9.71 1.19
CA LEU A 46 1.96 -9.30 1.91
C LEU A 46 0.99 -10.47 2.14
N ASN A 47 1.16 -11.59 1.43
CA ASN A 47 0.30 -12.78 1.51
C ASN A 47 -1.22 -12.47 1.50
N LEU A 48 -1.63 -11.53 0.64
CA LEU A 48 -3.02 -11.08 0.58
C LEU A 48 -3.92 -12.11 -0.11
N ASP A 49 -5.08 -12.37 0.50
CA ASP A 49 -6.13 -13.17 -0.12
C ASP A 49 -6.83 -12.42 -1.27
N THR A 50 -7.72 -13.12 -1.98
CA THR A 50 -8.45 -12.54 -3.13
C THR A 50 -9.34 -11.37 -2.75
N THR A 51 -9.96 -11.40 -1.57
CA THR A 51 -10.85 -10.34 -1.08
C THR A 51 -10.03 -9.10 -0.72
N GLN A 52 -8.93 -9.27 0.00
CA GLN A 52 -7.99 -8.20 0.35
C GLN A 52 -7.36 -7.55 -0.88
N LYS A 53 -6.99 -8.35 -1.89
CA LYS A 53 -6.50 -7.82 -3.17
C LYS A 53 -7.56 -6.99 -3.89
N LYS A 54 -8.82 -7.42 -3.86
CA LYS A 54 -9.93 -6.66 -4.45
C LYS A 54 -10.14 -5.33 -3.72
N GLU A 55 -10.20 -5.34 -2.39
CA GLU A 55 -10.33 -4.13 -1.58
C GLU A 55 -9.17 -3.16 -1.83
N LEU A 56 -7.94 -3.68 -1.89
CA LEU A 56 -6.75 -2.87 -2.15
C LEU A 56 -6.80 -2.22 -3.53
N ARG A 57 -7.27 -2.92 -4.57
CA ARG A 57 -7.49 -2.33 -5.90
C ARG A 57 -8.46 -1.17 -5.86
N GLU A 58 -9.58 -1.32 -5.17
CA GLU A 58 -10.60 -0.27 -5.07
C GLU A 58 -10.03 0.98 -4.38
N ILE A 59 -9.26 0.80 -3.31
CA ILE A 59 -8.57 1.89 -2.61
C ILE A 59 -7.56 2.58 -3.52
N LEU A 60 -6.68 1.82 -4.17
CA LEU A 60 -5.64 2.37 -5.02
C LEU A 60 -6.22 3.09 -6.23
N ASN A 61 -7.26 2.55 -6.88
CA ASN A 61 -7.94 3.23 -7.98
C ASN A 61 -8.49 4.60 -7.58
N LYS A 62 -9.10 4.67 -6.40
CA LYS A 62 -9.60 5.95 -5.86
C LYS A 62 -8.45 6.93 -5.62
N GLU A 63 -7.34 6.47 -5.05
CA GLU A 63 -6.18 7.31 -4.78
C GLU A 63 -5.45 7.76 -6.03
N VAL A 64 -5.30 6.88 -7.04
CA VAL A 64 -4.75 7.24 -8.35
C VAL A 64 -5.58 8.35 -8.99
N THR A 65 -6.90 8.28 -8.87
CA THR A 65 -7.80 9.30 -9.40
C THR A 65 -7.73 10.62 -8.63
N THR A 66 -7.50 10.56 -7.30
CA THR A 66 -7.52 11.74 -6.42
C THR A 66 -6.16 12.44 -6.34
N ASN A 67 -5.07 11.68 -6.26
CA ASN A 67 -3.71 12.15 -5.95
C ASN A 67 -2.72 11.88 -7.08
N GLY A 68 -3.07 11.02 -8.04
CA GLY A 68 -2.19 10.59 -9.13
C GLY A 68 -1.38 9.33 -8.80
N ALA A 69 -0.98 8.61 -9.86
CA ALA A 69 -0.26 7.34 -9.74
C ALA A 69 1.14 7.49 -9.08
N LYS A 70 1.80 8.62 -9.30
CA LYS A 70 3.12 8.90 -8.72
C LYS A 70 3.08 8.97 -7.19
N ASP A 71 2.07 9.63 -6.62
CA ASP A 71 1.92 9.72 -5.17
C ASP A 71 1.69 8.34 -4.54
N VAL A 72 0.91 7.48 -5.20
CA VAL A 72 0.69 6.10 -4.77
C VAL A 72 2.00 5.31 -4.79
N TRP A 73 2.77 5.45 -5.88
CA TRP A 73 4.07 4.80 -6.06
C TRP A 73 5.10 5.22 -5.02
N ASP A 74 5.22 6.53 -4.77
CA ASP A 74 6.19 7.09 -3.82
C ASP A 74 5.87 6.64 -2.38
N ASN A 75 4.61 6.31 -2.08
CA ASN A 75 4.18 5.82 -0.77
C ASN A 75 4.08 4.28 -0.67
N ARG A 76 4.38 3.53 -1.74
CA ARG A 76 4.13 2.08 -1.81
C ARG A 76 4.81 1.29 -0.71
N THR A 77 6.08 1.58 -0.44
CA THR A 77 6.87 0.84 0.55
C THR A 77 6.33 1.08 1.96
N PHE A 78 5.93 2.31 2.27
CA PHE A 78 5.31 2.63 3.53
C PHE A 78 3.98 1.88 3.71
N ARG A 79 3.13 1.86 2.68
CA ARG A 79 1.87 1.10 2.68
C ARG A 79 2.09 -0.40 2.88
N LYS A 80 3.04 -1.00 2.16
CA LYS A 80 3.40 -2.43 2.32
C LYS A 80 3.77 -2.75 3.78
N ASN A 81 4.58 -1.90 4.41
CA ASN A 81 4.95 -2.06 5.81
C ASN A 81 3.77 -1.92 6.76
N LEU A 82 2.83 -1.01 6.50
CA LEU A 82 1.61 -0.90 7.30
C LEU A 82 0.72 -2.14 7.17
N ILE A 83 0.53 -2.65 5.96
CA ILE A 83 -0.25 -3.87 5.71
C ILE A 83 0.37 -5.05 6.46
N LEU A 84 1.70 -5.21 6.41
CA LEU A 84 2.41 -6.26 7.14
C LEU A 84 2.30 -6.09 8.66
N SER A 85 2.47 -4.86 9.16
CA SER A 85 2.49 -4.58 10.60
C SER A 85 1.12 -4.74 11.25
N PHE A 86 0.05 -4.37 10.55
CA PHE A 86 -1.31 -4.36 11.09
C PHE A 86 -2.18 -5.52 10.59
N GLY A 87 -1.72 -6.26 9.57
CA GLY A 87 -2.48 -7.37 8.96
C GLY A 87 -3.75 -6.91 8.25
N LYS A 88 -3.79 -5.66 7.76
CA LYS A 88 -5.00 -5.04 7.17
C LYS A 88 -4.66 -4.24 5.91
N VAL A 89 -5.60 -4.25 4.97
CA VAL A 89 -5.55 -3.45 3.76
C VAL A 89 -5.78 -1.97 4.10
N VAL A 90 -4.92 -1.07 3.61
CA VAL A 90 -4.99 0.37 3.90
C VAL A 90 -4.73 1.22 2.68
#